data_AF-A0A8X6S7B2-F1
#
_entry.id   AF-A0A8X6S7B2-F1
#
_cell.length_a   1.000
_cell.length_b   1.000
_cell.length_c   1.000
_cell.angle_alpha   90.00
_cell.angle_beta   90.00
_cell.angle_gamma   90.00
#
_symmetry.space_group_name_H-M   'P 1'
#
loop_
_entity.id
_entity.type
_entity.pdbx_description
1 polymer ?
#
loop_
_entity_poly.entity_id
_entity_poly.type
_entity_poly.pdbx_seq_one_letter_code
_entity_poly.pdbx_strand_id
1 'polypeptide(L)'
;MTKKLFGNFERKILRCILGGIEVNRSWRRYNLEHWKIYKQPDIVKFVKLQRFKWAGHLARINGDPCCKKIFLAKPMGNKPRGRHAFKDQKLENSFQK
;
A
#
# COMPACT_ATOMS: atom_id res chain seq x y z
N MET A 1 -2.67 -1.67 10.12
CA MET A 1 -3.75 -1.14 9.25
C MET A 1 -5.03 -1.92 9.51
N THR A 2 -6.03 -1.30 10.14
CA THR A 2 -7.30 -1.97 10.42
C THR A 2 -8.17 -2.02 9.16
N LYS A 3 -8.58 -3.22 8.75
CA LYS A 3 -9.45 -3.43 7.56
C LYS A 3 -10.72 -2.57 7.62
N LYS A 4 -11.24 -2.32 8.83
CA LYS A 4 -12.45 -1.54 9.09
C LYS A 4 -12.35 -0.08 8.61
N LEU A 5 -11.19 0.57 8.79
CA LEU A 5 -11.01 1.97 8.39
C LEU A 5 -11.12 2.11 6.87
N PHE A 6 -10.40 1.27 6.13
CA PHE A 6 -10.43 1.24 4.68
C PHE A 6 -11.81 0.88 4.13
N GLY A 7 -12.50 -0.10 4.72
CA GLY A 7 -13.88 -0.42 4.32
C GLY A 7 -14.88 0.70 4.60
N ASN A 8 -14.66 1.53 5.63
CA ASN A 8 -15.49 2.72 5.87
C ASN A 8 -15.21 3.81 4.84
N PHE A 9 -13.93 4.03 4.52
CA PHE A 9 -13.51 4.97 3.49
C PHE A 9 -14.07 4.58 2.12
N GLU A 10 -13.89 3.34 1.69
CA GLU A 10 -14.38 2.82 0.41
C GLU A 10 -15.91 2.99 0.30
N ARG A 11 -16.67 2.61 1.34
CA ARG A 11 -18.13 2.82 1.36
C ARG A 11 -18.54 4.28 1.29
N LYS A 12 -17.77 5.19 1.90
CA LYS A 12 -18.04 6.64 1.82
C LYS A 12 -17.84 7.14 0.40
N ILE A 13 -16.74 6.77 -0.24
CA ILE A 13 -16.43 7.16 -1.62
C ILE A 13 -17.43 6.57 -2.62
N LEU A 14 -17.76 5.27 -2.49
CA LEU A 14 -18.73 4.61 -3.37
C LEU A 14 -20.12 5.26 -3.28
N ARG A 15 -20.54 5.72 -2.10
CA ARG A 15 -21.79 6.48 -1.94
C ARG A 15 -21.74 7.84 -2.64
N CYS A 16 -20.59 8.51 -2.62
CA CYS A 16 -20.40 9.80 -3.31
C CYS A 16 -20.47 9.64 -4.83
N ILE A 17 -19.83 8.60 -5.38
CA ILE A 17 -19.74 8.40 -6.83
C ILE A 17 -21.05 7.84 -7.39
N LEU A 18 -21.60 6.80 -6.75
CA LEU A 18 -22.74 6.08 -7.30
C LEU A 18 -24.09 6.73 -6.96
N GLY A 19 -24.13 7.63 -5.98
CA GLY A 19 -25.33 8.31 -5.53
C GLY A 19 -26.34 7.42 -4.80
N GLY A 20 -27.41 8.04 -4.32
CA GLY A 20 -28.58 7.34 -3.77
C GLY A 20 -29.46 6.73 -4.87
N ILE A 21 -30.30 5.76 -4.52
CA ILE A 21 -31.42 5.31 -5.36
C ILE A 21 -32.69 5.69 -4.61
N GLU A 22 -33.74 6.07 -5.33
CA GLU A 22 -35.04 6.28 -4.71
C GLU A 22 -35.67 4.92 -4.36
N VAL A 23 -35.82 4.66 -3.06
CA VAL A 23 -36.49 3.47 -2.53
C VAL A 23 -37.57 3.93 -1.57
N ASN A 24 -38.84 3.63 -1.87
CA ASN A 24 -39.98 4.00 -1.04
C ASN A 24 -40.00 5.51 -0.65
N ARG A 25 -39.86 6.39 -1.65
CA ARG A 25 -39.79 7.86 -1.48
C ARG A 25 -38.62 8.36 -0.62
N SER A 26 -37.61 7.53 -0.41
CA SER A 26 -36.39 7.88 0.33
C SER A 26 -35.15 7.59 -0.51
N TRP A 27 -34.24 8.55 -0.61
CA TRP A 27 -32.97 8.36 -1.31
C TRP A 27 -31.99 7.58 -0.44
N ARG A 28 -31.90 6.27 -0.67
CA ARG A 28 -31.04 5.37 0.09
C ARG A 28 -30.44 4.31 -0.82
N ARG A 29 -29.26 3.80 -0.45
CA ARG A 29 -28.63 2.66 -1.11
C ARG A 29 -28.03 1.74 -0.06
N TYR A 30 -28.31 0.45 -0.14
CA TYR A 30 -27.83 -0.54 0.82
C TYR A 30 -26.38 -0.92 0.54
N ASN A 31 -25.65 -1.35 1.58
CA ASN A 31 -24.24 -1.76 1.44
C ASN A 31 -24.08 -2.88 0.39
N LEU A 32 -25.00 -3.84 0.33
CA LEU A 32 -24.96 -4.94 -0.63
C LEU A 32 -25.02 -4.46 -2.09
N GLU A 33 -25.80 -3.43 -2.37
CA GLU A 33 -25.97 -2.88 -3.71
C GLU A 33 -24.68 -2.21 -4.20
N HIS A 34 -23.96 -1.51 -3.32
CA HIS A 34 -22.65 -0.94 -3.64
C HIS A 34 -21.68 -2.04 -4.11
N TRP A 35 -21.64 -3.18 -3.40
CA TRP A 35 -20.77 -4.31 -3.77
C TRP A 35 -21.19 -4.95 -5.09
N LYS A 36 -22.49 -5.11 -5.34
CA LYS A 36 -23.03 -5.65 -6.60
C LYS A 36 -22.67 -4.79 -7.82
N ILE A 37 -22.58 -3.47 -7.64
CA ILE A 37 -22.28 -2.54 -8.73
C ILE A 37 -20.77 -2.42 -8.94
N TYR A 38 -20.00 -2.28 -7.85
CA TYR A 38 -18.56 -2.06 -7.94
C TYR A 38 -17.83 -3.27 -8.56
N LYS A 39 -18.19 -4.51 -8.18
CA LYS A 39 -17.63 -5.79 -8.71
C LYS A 39 -16.09 -5.88 -8.76
N GLN A 40 -15.39 -4.99 -8.06
CA GLN A 40 -13.94 -4.90 -8.00
C GLN A 40 -13.42 -5.42 -6.64
N PRO A 41 -12.14 -5.77 -6.54
CA PRO A 41 -11.55 -6.15 -5.26
C PRO A 41 -11.59 -4.98 -4.27
N ASP A 42 -11.93 -5.29 -3.02
CA ASP A 42 -11.85 -4.37 -1.86
C ASP A 42 -10.54 -3.57 -1.89
N ILE A 43 -10.62 -2.28 -1.57
CA ILE A 43 -9.47 -1.36 -1.46
C ILE A 43 -8.30 -1.96 -0.67
N VAL A 44 -8.54 -2.77 0.37
CA VAL A 44 -7.47 -3.43 1.14
C VAL A 44 -6.72 -4.43 0.27
N LYS A 45 -7.45 -5.22 -0.53
CA LYS A 45 -6.85 -6.17 -1.48
C LYS A 45 -6.10 -5.40 -2.57
N PHE A 46 -6.69 -4.32 -3.09
CA PHE A 46 -6.04 -3.47 -4.08
C PHE A 46 -4.72 -2.90 -3.56
N VAL A 47 -4.70 -2.29 -2.36
CA VAL A 47 -3.49 -1.74 -1.74
C VAL A 47 -2.42 -2.83 -1.56
N LYS A 48 -2.81 -4.02 -1.12
CA LYS A 48 -1.87 -5.16 -1.01
C LYS A 48 -1.29 -5.55 -2.37
N LEU A 49 -2.12 -5.65 -3.41
CA LEU A 49 -1.68 -5.96 -4.76
C LEU A 49 -0.71 -4.90 -5.30
N GLN A 50 -0.98 -3.61 -5.06
CA GLN A 50 -0.06 -2.54 -5.46
C GLN A 50 1.28 -2.63 -4.73
N ARG A 51 1.29 -2.97 -3.44
CA ARG A 51 2.52 -3.21 -2.69
C ARG A 51 3.31 -4.40 -3.24
N PHE A 52 2.63 -5.49 -3.62
CA PHE A 52 3.28 -6.62 -4.30
C PHE A 52 3.83 -6.24 -5.67
N LYS A 53 3.09 -5.48 -6.47
CA LYS A 53 3.57 -4.96 -7.77
C LYS A 53 4.82 -4.10 -7.58
N TRP A 54 4.82 -3.22 -6.58
CA TRP A 54 5.97 -2.38 -6.26
C TRP A 54 7.18 -3.21 -5.79
N ALA A 55 6.98 -4.20 -4.92
CA ALA A 55 8.04 -5.11 -4.49
C ALA A 55 8.62 -5.92 -5.67
N GLY A 56 7.76 -6.46 -6.54
CA GLY A 56 8.18 -7.18 -7.74
C GLY A 56 8.87 -6.26 -8.76
N HIS A 57 8.47 -5.00 -8.85
CA HIS A 57 9.17 -3.99 -9.63
C HIS A 57 10.59 -3.78 -9.08
N LEU A 58 10.73 -3.50 -7.78
CA LEU A 58 12.05 -3.36 -7.14
C LEU A 58 12.96 -4.57 -7.33
N ALA A 59 12.41 -5.79 -7.27
CA ALA A 59 13.17 -7.00 -7.52
C ALA A 59 13.77 -7.03 -8.95
N ARG A 60 13.02 -6.55 -9.94
CA ARG A 60 13.41 -6.54 -11.37
C ARG A 60 14.19 -5.32 -11.81
N ILE A 61 14.23 -4.22 -11.05
CA ILE A 61 15.04 -3.06 -11.42
C ILE A 61 16.51 -3.49 -11.54
N ASN A 62 17.09 -3.26 -12.71
CA ASN A 62 18.52 -3.43 -12.96
C ASN A 62 19.31 -2.28 -12.33
N GLY A 63 20.52 -2.56 -11.86
CA GLY A 63 21.33 -1.62 -11.10
C GLY A 63 21.07 -1.68 -9.59
N ASP A 64 21.63 -0.70 -8.89
CA ASP A 64 21.71 -0.67 -7.43
C ASP A 64 21.03 0.59 -6.84
N PRO A 65 19.74 0.83 -7.13
CA PRO A 65 19.05 2.01 -6.63
C PRO A 65 18.86 1.92 -5.11
N CYS A 66 18.95 3.06 -4.43
CA CYS A 66 18.82 3.18 -2.97
C CYS A 66 17.59 2.40 -2.43
N CYS A 67 16.44 2.49 -3.10
CA CYS A 67 15.22 1.78 -2.70
C CYS A 67 15.37 0.25 -2.71
N LYS A 68 16.09 -0.34 -3.68
CA LYS A 68 16.34 -1.79 -3.75
C LYS A 68 17.31 -2.23 -2.65
N LYS A 69 18.33 -1.41 -2.37
CA LYS A 69 19.25 -1.64 -1.26
C LYS A 69 18.53 -1.66 0.09
N ILE A 70 17.67 -0.67 0.34
CA ILE A 70 16.86 -0.60 1.57
C ILE A 70 15.89 -1.79 1.66
N PHE A 71 15.27 -2.18 0.54
CA PHE A 71 14.34 -3.31 0.49
C PHE A 71 15.02 -4.65 0.80
N LEU A 72 16.26 -4.86 0.32
CA LEU A 72 17.04 -6.07 0.57
C LEU A 72 17.83 -6.03 1.89
N ALA A 73 18.05 -4.84 2.45
CA ALA A 73 18.81 -4.68 3.67
C ALA A 73 18.16 -5.44 4.82
N LYS A 74 18.95 -6.26 5.52
CA LYS A 74 18.57 -6.80 6.82
C LYS A 74 18.85 -5.72 7.87
N PRO A 75 17.83 -5.14 8.52
CA PRO A 75 18.07 -4.18 9.58
C PRO A 75 18.75 -4.90 10.75
N MET A 76 20.05 -4.65 10.95
CA MET A 76 20.79 -5.18 12.09
C MET A 76 20.76 -4.16 13.23
N GLY A 77 20.32 -4.61 14.41
CA GLY A 77 20.32 -3.83 15.65
C GLY A 77 19.23 -2.75 15.76
N ASN A 78 19.18 -2.11 16.92
CA ASN A 78 18.32 -0.95 17.17
C ASN A 78 18.95 0.29 16.56
N LYS A 79 18.14 1.02 15.78
CA LYS A 79 18.60 2.22 15.09
C LYS A 79 18.43 3.44 16.01
N PRO A 80 19.49 4.26 16.23
CA PRO A 80 19.33 5.52 16.94
C PRO A 80 18.36 6.43 16.18
N ARG A 81 17.46 7.10 16.90
CA ARG A 81 16.54 8.07 16.29
C ARG A 81 17.35 9.15 15.55
N GLY A 82 17.00 9.44 14.31
CA GLY A 82 17.60 10.52 13.50
C GLY A 82 18.71 10.12 12.51
N ARG A 83 19.28 8.91 12.56
CA ARG A 83 20.29 8.48 11.56
C ARG A 83 19.59 7.89 10.33
N HIS A 84 20.11 8.02 9.10
CA HIS A 84 19.60 7.26 7.95
C HIS A 84 20.07 5.79 8.00
N ALA A 85 19.20 4.82 7.63
CA ALA A 85 19.40 3.37 7.89
C ALA A 85 20.45 2.71 7.01
N PHE A 86 21.10 3.46 6.15
CA PHE A 86 21.78 2.90 5.02
C PHE A 86 23.29 3.08 5.14
N LYS A 87 24.00 1.99 5.42
CA LYS A 87 25.46 1.89 5.28
C LYS A 87 25.72 1.03 4.05
N ASP A 88 26.39 1.61 3.05
CA ASP A 88 26.86 0.86 1.88
C ASP A 88 28.00 -0.08 2.29
N GLN A 89 27.80 -1.39 2.18
CA GLN A 89 28.84 -2.39 2.48
C GLN A 89 30.04 -2.31 1.52
N LYS A 90 29.87 -1.71 0.35
CA LYS A 90 30.97 -1.37 -0.58
C LYS A 90 31.93 -0.33 -0.01
N LEU A 91 31.46 0.59 0.84
CA LEU A 91 32.33 1.61 1.45
C LEU A 91 33.24 1.00 2.52
N GLU A 92 32.77 0.00 3.28
CA GLU A 92 33.58 -0.62 4.34
C GLU A 92 34.76 -1.44 3.75
N ASN A 93 34.61 -2.02 2.56
CA ASN A 93 35.69 -2.76 1.88
C ASN A 93 36.72 -1.88 1.16
N SER A 94 36.46 -0.58 0.97
CA SER A 94 37.43 0.37 0.39
C SER A 94 38.39 0.98 1.42
N PHE A 95 38.13 0.80 2.72
CA PHE A 95 38.98 1.30 3.81
C PHE A 95 39.89 0.22 4.42
N GLN A 96 39.96 -0.98 3.84
CA GLN A 96 40.85 -2.08 4.24
C GLN A 96 42.01 -2.32 3.26
N LYS A 97 42.42 -1.29 2.49
CA LYS A 97 43.64 -1.33 1.68
C LYS A 97 44.65 -0.32 2.17
#